data_AF-A0A915ASK3-F1
#
_entry.id   AF-A0A915ASK3-F1
#
_cell.length_a   1.000
_cell.length_b   1.000
_cell.length_c   1.000
_cell.angle_alpha   90.00
_cell.angle_beta   90.00
_cell.angle_gamma   90.00
#
_symmetry.space_group_name_H-M   'P 1'
#
loop_
_entity.id
_entity.type
_entity.pdbx_description
1 polymer ?
#
loop_
_entity_poly.entity_id
_entity_poly.type
_entity_poly.pdbx_seq_one_letter_code
_entity_poly.pdbx_strand_id
1 'polypeptide(L)'
;MGVGALYRSVHLVEETDNWREEALMLSRLYSVRYAFIFLGDHFLWDSRILQHLISKKKVVVSPFLNAPFGGDSNVFISEEFNSREEIATLKVLKAVEPLFLDTRHSDASYLTFSRENLALYDDDLLSDPLSVFAASAMRMDIPLFIDNEFFYGYLFDSSIRPLHLRRELVRYFVADLVSDYGTMPIVHSAYVAPSYPKPSLFNVDSIYLINLERRQERRQKMSEIFKIMGIDYKLWRATDGNLLENEEFAADVVLLPGYEDPYYKRPMKTGEIGCFLSHYRIWRDVIDKSFKRVIVFEDDLRFILNSTNMLTELIEDLDHTALPWDLVYLGRKRLESARENWVPGHRHLSTVGYSYWTLGYMLSQSGAKKLVRAEPLSKMIPVDEYLPIMFDQHPNGQWKEVFPERDLIAYTIYPTIVVPERYTNEYGYISDTEDSHIVQQSKADFDVKDEL
;
A
#
# COMPACT_ATOMS: atom_id res chain seq x y z
N MET A 1 -25.63 16.61 9.54
CA MET A 1 -25.49 18.07 9.76
C MET A 1 -24.60 18.59 8.65
N GLY A 2 -25.00 19.64 7.92
CA GLY A 2 -24.15 20.23 6.88
C GLY A 2 -22.88 20.85 7.48
N VAL A 3 -21.82 20.93 6.68
CA VAL A 3 -20.51 21.51 7.04
C VAL A 3 -20.66 22.90 7.69
N GLY A 4 -21.68 23.67 7.29
CA GLY A 4 -22.01 25.00 7.82
C GLY A 4 -22.29 25.11 9.32
N ALA A 5 -22.61 24.01 10.03
CA ALA A 5 -22.98 24.06 11.45
C ALA A 5 -21.78 24.11 12.43
N LEU A 6 -20.55 24.01 11.92
CA LEU A 6 -19.33 23.77 12.71
C LEU A 6 -18.32 24.91 12.64
N TYR A 7 -18.44 25.66 11.57
CA TYR A 7 -17.73 26.91 11.41
C TYR A 7 -18.66 28.00 11.88
N ARG A 8 -18.09 29.05 12.48
CA ARG A 8 -18.85 30.26 12.79
C ARG A 8 -19.56 30.81 11.55
N SER A 9 -18.98 30.61 10.37
CA SER A 9 -19.57 30.85 9.06
C SER A 9 -18.86 30.00 7.99
N VAL A 10 -19.54 29.70 6.89
CA VAL A 10 -18.96 29.09 5.68
C VAL A 10 -19.31 29.97 4.50
N HIS A 11 -18.32 30.25 3.66
CA HIS A 11 -18.47 31.01 2.43
C HIS A 11 -18.00 30.14 1.27
N LEU A 12 -18.88 29.91 0.30
CA LEU A 12 -18.56 29.24 -0.94
C LEU A 12 -18.38 30.33 -2.00
N VAL A 13 -17.23 30.30 -2.68
CA VAL A 13 -16.95 31.20 -3.81
C VAL A 13 -16.80 30.32 -5.04
N GLU A 14 -17.61 30.57 -6.05
CA GLU A 14 -17.57 29.89 -7.35
C GLU A 14 -17.00 30.85 -8.40
N GLU A 15 -16.30 30.32 -9.40
CA GLU A 15 -15.87 31.07 -10.60
C GLU A 15 -15.09 32.38 -10.34
N THR A 16 -14.20 32.40 -9.35
CA THR A 16 -13.32 33.55 -9.08
C THR A 16 -11.93 33.38 -9.72
N ASP A 17 -11.44 34.42 -10.38
CA ASP A 17 -10.10 34.45 -11.01
C ASP A 17 -8.96 34.50 -9.96
N ASN A 18 -9.25 34.98 -8.74
CA ASN A 18 -8.26 35.09 -7.66
C ASN A 18 -8.87 34.78 -6.28
N TRP A 19 -9.18 33.50 -6.06
CA TRP A 19 -9.76 33.03 -4.79
C TRP A 19 -8.91 33.35 -3.55
N ARG A 20 -7.59 33.51 -3.69
CA ARG A 20 -6.68 33.83 -2.57
C ARG A 20 -6.88 35.26 -2.08
N GLU A 21 -7.01 36.21 -3.00
CA GLU A 21 -7.34 37.60 -2.65
C GLU A 21 -8.71 37.67 -2.00
N GLU A 22 -9.70 37.01 -2.59
CA GLU A 22 -11.07 36.96 -2.03
C GLU A 22 -11.06 36.39 -0.60
N ALA A 23 -10.35 35.29 -0.37
CA ALA A 23 -10.20 34.70 0.96
C ALA A 23 -9.53 35.65 1.95
N LEU A 24 -8.47 36.36 1.53
CA LEU A 24 -7.78 37.35 2.36
C LEU A 24 -8.69 38.55 2.68
N MET A 25 -9.45 39.04 1.71
CA MET A 25 -10.40 40.14 1.89
C MET A 25 -11.56 39.78 2.82
N LEU A 26 -12.13 38.59 2.65
CA LEU A 26 -13.14 38.06 3.57
C LEU A 26 -12.58 37.95 4.99
N SER A 27 -11.34 37.47 5.15
CA SER A 27 -10.67 37.39 6.45
C SER A 27 -10.64 38.75 7.17
N ARG A 28 -10.34 39.82 6.42
CA ARG A 28 -10.31 41.21 6.93
C ARG A 28 -11.71 41.71 7.25
N LEU A 29 -12.66 41.53 6.33
CA LEU A 29 -14.05 41.96 6.48
C LEU A 29 -14.67 41.39 7.76
N TYR A 30 -14.42 40.11 8.05
CA TYR A 30 -14.92 39.43 9.24
C TYR A 30 -14.02 39.62 10.48
N SER A 31 -12.98 40.44 10.39
CA SER A 31 -12.02 40.70 11.48
C SER A 31 -11.48 39.40 12.08
N VAL A 32 -11.19 38.39 11.25
CA VAL A 32 -10.58 37.16 11.72
C VAL A 32 -9.16 37.47 12.20
N ARG A 33 -8.69 36.72 13.20
CA ARG A 33 -7.38 36.97 13.83
C ARG A 33 -6.20 36.34 13.08
N TYR A 34 -6.47 35.26 12.36
CA TYR A 34 -5.49 34.51 11.60
C TYR A 34 -6.15 33.99 10.33
N ALA A 35 -5.42 34.00 9.23
CA ALA A 35 -5.84 33.37 7.98
C ALA A 35 -4.86 32.24 7.65
N PHE A 36 -5.39 31.06 7.29
CA PHE A 36 -4.58 29.93 6.87
C PHE A 36 -5.05 29.47 5.48
N ILE A 37 -4.22 29.69 4.49
CA ILE A 37 -4.52 29.53 3.06
C ILE A 37 -3.80 28.28 2.56
N PHE A 38 -4.54 27.34 1.99
CA PHE A 38 -4.00 26.08 1.50
C PHE A 38 -4.91 25.46 0.42
N LEU A 39 -4.37 24.50 -0.31
CA LEU A 39 -5.01 23.77 -1.40
C LEU A 39 -5.37 22.35 -0.97
N GLY A 40 -6.23 21.68 -1.74
CA GLY A 40 -6.68 20.31 -1.44
C GLY A 40 -5.62 19.21 -1.57
N ASP A 41 -4.44 19.54 -2.10
CA ASP A 41 -3.25 18.68 -2.17
C ASP A 41 -2.25 18.90 -1.02
N HIS A 42 -2.54 19.85 -0.11
CA HIS A 42 -1.81 20.01 1.14
C HIS A 42 -2.37 19.06 2.20
N PHE A 43 -1.72 17.93 2.37
CA PHE A 43 -2.10 16.91 3.35
C PHE A 43 -1.49 17.24 4.71
N LEU A 44 -2.28 17.86 5.60
CA LEU A 44 -1.83 18.31 6.91
C LEU A 44 -1.87 17.16 7.93
N TRP A 45 -0.77 16.96 8.64
CA TRP A 45 -0.55 15.77 9.48
C TRP A 45 -1.11 15.92 10.91
N ASP A 46 -0.91 17.08 11.54
CA ASP A 46 -1.23 17.29 12.95
C ASP A 46 -2.42 18.24 13.13
N SER A 47 -3.38 17.83 13.97
CA SER A 47 -4.49 18.66 14.45
C SER A 47 -4.06 19.96 15.16
N ARG A 48 -2.80 20.05 15.60
CA ARG A 48 -2.22 21.19 16.32
C ARG A 48 -1.45 22.17 15.43
N ILE A 49 -1.53 21.99 14.11
CA ILE A 49 -0.78 22.82 13.14
C ILE A 49 -0.98 24.33 13.38
N LEU A 50 -2.21 24.77 13.64
CA LEU A 50 -2.50 26.19 13.88
C LEU A 50 -1.83 26.69 15.17
N GLN A 51 -1.83 25.90 16.23
CA GLN A 51 -1.16 26.23 17.49
C GLN A 51 0.35 26.37 17.30
N HIS A 52 0.96 25.46 16.53
CA HIS A 52 2.37 25.52 16.18
C HIS A 52 2.69 26.78 15.39
N LEU A 53 1.93 27.09 14.34
CA LEU A 53 2.15 28.28 13.51
C LEU A 53 1.90 29.60 14.29
N ILE A 54 0.86 29.67 15.11
CA ILE A 54 0.59 30.81 16.01
C ILE A 54 1.75 31.05 16.96
N SER A 55 2.36 29.97 17.50
CA SER A 55 3.47 30.09 18.46
C SER A 55 4.72 30.75 17.89
N LYS A 56 4.88 30.76 16.56
CA LYS A 56 6.02 31.38 15.86
C LYS A 56 6.02 32.91 15.96
N LYS A 57 4.86 33.52 16.26
CA LYS A 57 4.70 34.98 16.38
C LYS A 57 5.26 35.73 15.16
N LYS A 58 5.00 35.20 13.96
CA LYS A 58 5.38 35.82 12.68
C LYS A 58 4.13 36.37 12.01
N VAL A 59 4.27 37.46 11.25
CA VAL A 59 3.18 38.03 10.45
C VAL A 59 2.78 37.05 9.35
N VAL A 60 3.77 36.44 8.69
CA VAL A 60 3.57 35.40 7.67
C VAL A 60 4.53 34.25 7.96
N VAL A 61 4.02 33.03 7.97
CA VAL A 61 4.83 31.80 8.05
C VAL A 61 4.17 30.68 7.26
N SER A 62 4.97 29.92 6.53
CA SER A 62 4.53 28.75 5.79
C SER A 62 5.05 27.49 6.49
N PRO A 63 4.22 26.47 6.74
CA PRO A 63 4.72 25.15 7.09
C PRO A 63 5.44 24.50 5.89
N PHE A 64 6.60 23.92 6.14
CA PHE A 64 7.26 23.03 5.20
C PHE A 64 6.47 21.71 5.09
N LEU A 65 6.12 21.32 3.87
CA LEU A 65 5.46 20.05 3.57
C LEU A 65 6.39 19.15 2.76
N ASN A 66 6.61 17.95 3.26
CA ASN A 66 7.42 16.93 2.58
C ASN A 66 6.68 16.39 1.35
N ALA A 67 7.40 15.85 0.38
CA ALA A 67 6.77 15.08 -0.70
C ALA A 67 6.74 13.59 -0.36
N PRO A 68 5.62 12.89 -0.58
CA PRO A 68 5.60 11.44 -0.54
C PRO A 68 6.30 10.86 -1.78
N PHE A 69 6.74 9.60 -1.69
CA PHE A 69 7.27 8.82 -2.83
C PHE A 69 8.47 9.46 -3.56
N GLY A 70 9.28 10.27 -2.87
CA GLY A 70 10.47 10.92 -3.45
C GLY A 70 10.16 12.06 -4.43
N GLY A 71 8.97 12.68 -4.35
CA GLY A 71 8.64 13.88 -5.11
C GLY A 71 9.27 15.17 -4.54
N ASP A 72 8.82 16.30 -5.07
CA ASP A 72 9.25 17.63 -4.61
C ASP A 72 8.38 18.17 -3.48
N SER A 73 9.04 18.75 -2.47
CA SER A 73 8.38 19.44 -1.36
C SER A 73 7.79 20.77 -1.82
N ASN A 74 6.99 21.43 -0.98
CA ASN A 74 6.40 22.73 -1.34
C ASN A 74 7.43 23.85 -1.58
N VAL A 75 8.66 23.67 -1.09
CA VAL A 75 9.80 24.52 -1.40
C VAL A 75 11.10 23.71 -1.25
N PHE A 76 12.14 24.07 -2.01
CA PHE A 76 13.50 23.61 -1.77
C PHE A 76 14.32 24.73 -1.14
N ILE A 77 14.90 24.47 0.03
CA ILE A 77 15.76 25.41 0.76
C ILE A 77 17.22 24.94 0.72
N SER A 78 17.47 23.72 1.21
CA SER A 78 18.73 23.00 1.17
C SER A 78 18.46 21.51 1.37
N GLU A 79 19.44 20.64 1.11
CA GLU A 79 19.28 19.20 1.38
C GLU A 79 19.03 18.95 2.87
N GLU A 80 19.77 19.62 3.76
CA GLU A 80 19.69 19.45 5.20
C GLU A 80 18.35 19.95 5.77
N PHE A 81 17.83 21.08 5.28
CA PHE A 81 16.53 21.59 5.72
C PHE A 81 15.39 20.69 5.23
N ASN A 82 15.45 20.25 3.97
CA ASN A 82 14.41 19.44 3.35
C ASN A 82 14.40 17.99 3.88
N SER A 83 15.56 17.42 4.24
CA SER A 83 15.67 16.13 4.95
C SER A 83 15.35 16.24 6.44
N ARG A 84 15.17 17.47 6.96
CA ARG A 84 14.98 17.82 8.38
C ARG A 84 16.17 17.44 9.28
N GLU A 85 17.36 17.39 8.71
CA GLU A 85 18.62 17.39 9.47
C GLU A 85 18.90 18.77 10.09
N GLU A 86 18.59 19.84 9.35
CA GLU A 86 18.51 21.20 9.88
C GLU A 86 17.07 21.53 10.25
N ILE A 87 16.82 21.74 11.54
CA ILE A 87 15.51 22.10 12.07
C ILE A 87 15.49 23.60 12.43
N ALA A 88 14.73 24.41 11.69
CA ALA A 88 14.70 25.86 11.85
C ALA A 88 13.42 26.52 11.29
N THR A 89 13.21 27.79 11.69
CA THR A 89 12.38 28.76 10.95
C THR A 89 13.30 29.68 10.15
N LEU A 90 13.22 29.66 8.82
CA LEU A 90 14.09 30.42 7.93
C LEU A 90 13.32 31.52 7.18
N LYS A 91 14.00 32.63 6.87
CA LYS A 91 13.44 33.67 6.00
C LYS A 91 13.53 33.22 4.54
N VAL A 92 12.48 33.47 3.76
CA VAL A 92 12.41 33.13 2.33
C VAL A 92 12.00 34.35 1.51
N LEU A 93 12.39 34.37 0.23
CA LEU A 93 12.05 35.45 -0.69
C LEU A 93 10.71 35.24 -1.41
N LYS A 94 10.27 33.98 -1.51
CA LYS A 94 9.05 33.59 -2.21
C LYS A 94 7.95 33.25 -1.20
N ALA A 95 6.71 33.55 -1.56
CA ALA A 95 5.55 33.05 -0.84
C ALA A 95 5.36 31.56 -1.17
N VAL A 96 5.14 30.75 -0.14
CA VAL A 96 5.00 29.29 -0.26
C VAL A 96 3.69 28.90 0.40
N GLU A 97 2.92 28.01 -0.21
CA GLU A 97 1.73 27.45 0.41
C GLU A 97 2.00 26.08 1.04
N PRO A 98 1.30 25.67 2.12
CA PRO A 98 0.30 26.43 2.88
C PRO A 98 0.87 27.73 3.46
N LEU A 99 0.03 28.75 3.59
CA LEU A 99 0.44 30.08 4.01
C LEU A 99 -0.40 30.52 5.22
N PHE A 100 0.25 30.79 6.35
CA PHE A 100 -0.39 31.28 7.55
C PHE A 100 -0.09 32.75 7.78
N LEU A 101 -1.11 33.54 8.09
CA LEU A 101 -1.05 34.98 8.29
C LEU A 101 -1.65 35.40 9.64
N ASP A 102 -0.96 36.28 10.36
CA ASP A 102 -1.49 37.01 11.52
C ASP A 102 -2.09 38.34 11.07
N THR A 103 -3.40 38.34 10.78
CA THR A 103 -4.15 39.49 10.27
C THR A 103 -4.38 40.59 11.31
N ARG A 104 -3.99 40.37 12.57
CA ARG A 104 -4.05 41.40 13.62
C ARG A 104 -2.89 42.38 13.55
N HIS A 105 -1.80 41.97 12.89
CA HIS A 105 -0.65 42.85 12.71
C HIS A 105 -1.04 43.98 11.74
N SER A 106 -0.71 45.23 12.06
CA SER A 106 -1.01 46.38 11.20
C SER A 106 -0.49 46.15 9.78
N ASP A 107 0.72 45.61 9.68
CA ASP A 107 1.40 45.43 8.40
C ASP A 107 0.70 44.40 7.50
N ALA A 108 -0.07 43.48 8.09
CA ALA A 108 -0.82 42.49 7.33
C ALA A 108 -1.91 43.13 6.44
N SER A 109 -2.30 44.38 6.66
CA SER A 109 -3.24 45.10 5.78
C SER A 109 -2.66 45.43 4.41
N TYR A 110 -1.33 45.44 4.26
CA TYR A 110 -0.67 45.75 2.99
C TYR A 110 -0.41 44.54 2.10
N LEU A 111 -0.58 43.34 2.62
CA LEU A 111 -0.38 42.10 1.87
C LEU A 111 -1.52 41.89 0.87
N THR A 112 -1.22 41.44 -0.35
CA THR A 112 -2.23 41.28 -1.41
C THR A 112 -1.82 40.20 -2.39
N PHE A 113 -2.77 39.41 -2.85
CA PHE A 113 -2.63 38.49 -3.98
C PHE A 113 -3.09 39.12 -5.30
N SER A 114 -3.69 40.32 -5.27
CA SER A 114 -4.10 41.06 -6.47
C SER A 114 -3.04 42.06 -6.93
N ARG A 115 -2.67 41.98 -8.22
CA ARG A 115 -1.73 42.91 -8.88
C ARG A 115 -2.27 44.34 -8.91
N GLU A 116 -3.59 44.51 -9.01
CA GLU A 116 -4.25 45.83 -9.07
C GLU A 116 -3.98 46.67 -7.81
N ASN A 117 -3.72 46.00 -6.68
CA ASN A 117 -3.39 46.64 -5.41
C ASN A 117 -1.91 47.09 -5.33
N LEU A 118 -1.06 46.72 -6.29
CA LEU A 118 0.36 47.12 -6.37
C LEU A 118 0.56 48.24 -7.38
N ALA A 119 0.18 49.48 -7.01
CA ALA A 119 0.45 50.64 -7.84
C ALA A 119 1.97 50.82 -8.09
N LEU A 120 2.38 51.03 -9.35
CA LEU A 120 3.77 51.29 -9.81
C LEU A 120 4.69 50.06 -9.94
N TYR A 121 4.15 48.83 -10.00
CA TYR A 121 4.96 47.65 -10.34
C TYR A 121 4.91 47.42 -11.86
N ASP A 122 5.96 47.87 -12.56
CA ASP A 122 6.06 47.87 -14.03
C ASP A 122 6.58 46.53 -14.61
N ASP A 123 6.61 45.48 -13.78
CA ASP A 123 7.10 44.17 -14.18
C ASP A 123 5.94 43.34 -14.74
N ASP A 124 5.84 43.28 -16.07
CA ASP A 124 4.89 42.42 -16.80
C ASP A 124 5.06 40.92 -16.52
N LEU A 125 6.09 40.53 -15.75
CA LEU A 125 6.39 39.16 -15.36
C LEU A 125 5.62 38.67 -14.12
N LEU A 126 4.97 39.55 -13.33
CA LEU A 126 4.14 39.14 -12.18
C LEU A 126 2.73 38.74 -12.63
N SER A 127 2.57 37.50 -13.09
CA SER A 127 1.26 36.93 -13.44
C SER A 127 0.68 36.01 -12.36
N ASP A 128 1.51 35.40 -11.50
CA ASP A 128 1.03 34.48 -10.48
C ASP A 128 0.73 35.17 -9.13
N PRO A 129 -0.37 34.81 -8.43
CA PRO A 129 -0.76 35.43 -7.17
C PRO A 129 0.27 35.35 -6.03
N LEU A 130 1.11 34.30 -5.98
CA LEU A 130 2.09 34.12 -4.91
C LEU A 130 3.29 35.06 -5.09
N SER A 131 3.71 35.30 -6.31
CA SER A 131 4.73 36.31 -6.61
C SER A 131 4.22 37.73 -6.35
N VAL A 132 2.94 38.02 -6.63
CA VAL A 132 2.29 39.29 -6.24
C VAL A 132 2.30 39.44 -4.71
N PHE A 133 1.96 38.38 -3.98
CA PHE A 133 2.01 38.39 -2.52
C PHE A 133 3.41 38.65 -1.98
N ALA A 134 4.42 37.97 -2.52
CA ALA A 134 5.81 38.17 -2.13
C ALA A 134 6.30 39.60 -2.41
N ALA A 135 5.93 40.17 -3.56
CA ALA A 135 6.24 41.55 -3.91
C ALA A 135 5.59 42.56 -2.94
N SER A 136 4.33 42.32 -2.56
CA SER A 136 3.63 43.15 -1.57
C SER A 136 4.32 43.14 -0.20
N ALA A 137 4.78 41.97 0.25
CA ALA A 137 5.50 41.80 1.50
C ALA A 137 6.86 42.51 1.45
N MET A 138 7.63 42.31 0.37
CA MET A 138 8.93 42.93 0.18
C MET A 138 8.85 44.47 0.20
N ARG A 139 7.84 45.06 -0.45
CA ARG A 139 7.66 46.53 -0.49
C ARG A 139 7.45 47.15 0.89
N MET A 140 6.84 46.39 1.79
CA MET A 140 6.50 46.83 3.13
C MET A 140 7.50 46.33 4.19
N ASP A 141 8.62 45.75 3.75
CA ASP A 141 9.63 45.13 4.62
C ASP A 141 9.05 44.06 5.56
N ILE A 142 8.03 43.33 5.09
CA ILE A 142 7.39 42.24 5.83
C ILE A 142 8.13 40.94 5.48
N PRO A 143 8.86 40.33 6.43
CA PRO A 143 9.58 39.09 6.19
C PRO A 143 8.63 37.90 6.03
N LEU A 144 8.89 37.08 5.01
CA LEU A 144 8.26 35.77 4.82
C LEU A 144 9.12 34.67 5.45
N PHE A 145 8.48 33.69 6.08
CA PHE A 145 9.16 32.60 6.76
C PHE A 145 8.66 31.23 6.30
N ILE A 146 9.56 30.24 6.27
CA ILE A 146 9.26 28.81 6.17
C ILE A 146 9.67 28.12 7.48
N ASP A 147 8.89 27.14 7.95
CA ASP A 147 9.14 26.43 9.21
C ASP A 147 9.11 24.92 9.03
N ASN A 148 10.12 24.21 9.54
CA ASN A 148 10.17 22.73 9.60
C ASN A 148 10.37 22.19 11.04
N GLU A 149 10.24 23.04 12.06
CA GLU A 149 10.38 22.65 13.48
C GLU A 149 9.39 21.56 13.91
N PHE A 150 8.22 21.52 13.26
CA PHE A 150 7.25 20.45 13.40
C PHE A 150 7.08 19.72 12.07
N PHE A 151 6.66 18.46 12.16
CA PHE A 151 6.21 17.73 10.98
C PHE A 151 4.80 18.18 10.61
N TYR A 152 4.67 18.99 9.57
CA TYR A 152 3.38 19.58 9.18
C TYR A 152 2.58 18.74 8.20
N GLY A 153 3.23 17.88 7.43
CA GLY A 153 2.58 16.91 6.56
C GLY A 153 3.18 16.84 5.17
N TYR A 154 2.34 16.54 4.17
CA TYR A 154 2.75 16.16 2.83
C TYR A 154 2.12 17.03 1.74
N LEU A 155 2.84 17.28 0.66
CA LEU A 155 2.34 17.88 -0.57
C LEU A 155 2.14 16.80 -1.65
N PHE A 156 0.93 16.72 -2.20
CA PHE A 156 0.61 15.87 -3.37
C PHE A 156 0.46 16.72 -4.63
N ASP A 157 1.58 17.27 -5.13
CA ASP A 157 1.60 18.30 -6.18
C ASP A 157 0.52 18.10 -7.27
N SER A 158 -0.48 18.98 -7.21
CA SER A 158 -1.64 18.94 -8.07
C SER A 158 -1.39 19.38 -9.50
N SER A 159 -0.29 20.11 -9.75
CA SER A 159 -0.01 20.74 -11.03
C SER A 159 0.59 19.78 -12.06
N ILE A 160 1.21 18.70 -11.58
CA ILE A 160 2.00 17.78 -12.42
C ILE A 160 1.19 16.53 -12.81
N ARG A 161 0.10 16.20 -12.10
CA ARG A 161 -0.60 14.91 -12.24
C ARG A 161 -2.10 15.03 -12.49
N PRO A 162 -2.67 14.26 -13.46
CA PRO A 162 -4.11 14.14 -13.62
C PRO A 162 -4.84 13.74 -12.34
N LEU A 163 -6.09 14.15 -12.17
CA LEU A 163 -6.87 13.91 -10.94
C LEU A 163 -6.96 12.43 -10.55
N HIS A 164 -7.05 11.51 -11.51
CA HIS A 164 -7.13 10.07 -11.22
C HIS A 164 -5.83 9.56 -10.58
N LEU A 165 -4.67 9.92 -11.13
CA LEU A 165 -3.37 9.53 -10.61
C LEU A 165 -3.11 10.10 -9.21
N ARG A 166 -3.58 11.33 -8.95
CA ARG A 166 -3.52 11.94 -7.61
C ARG A 166 -4.32 11.15 -6.58
N ARG A 167 -5.55 10.77 -6.94
CA ARG A 167 -6.41 9.93 -6.08
C ARG A 167 -5.76 8.58 -5.80
N GLU A 168 -5.11 7.97 -6.78
CA GLU A 168 -4.36 6.73 -6.60
C GLU A 168 -3.21 6.91 -5.62
N LEU A 169 -2.33 7.89 -5.80
CA LEU A 169 -1.19 8.14 -4.91
C LEU A 169 -1.62 8.34 -3.46
N VAL A 170 -2.69 9.12 -3.23
CA VAL A 170 -3.24 9.31 -1.90
C VAL A 170 -3.73 7.98 -1.33
N ARG A 171 -4.39 7.12 -2.12
CA ARG A 171 -4.82 5.80 -1.64
C ARG A 171 -3.65 4.91 -1.24
N TYR A 172 -2.61 4.81 -2.07
CA TYR A 172 -1.42 4.03 -1.73
C TYR A 172 -0.74 4.58 -0.47
N PHE A 173 -0.62 5.91 -0.37
CA PHE A 173 -0.06 6.56 0.81
C PHE A 173 -0.86 6.24 2.08
N VAL A 174 -2.19 6.35 2.02
CA VAL A 174 -3.06 6.03 3.16
C VAL A 174 -3.00 4.53 3.49
N ALA A 175 -2.91 3.65 2.49
CA ALA A 175 -2.77 2.21 2.70
C ALA A 175 -1.44 1.85 3.41
N ASP A 176 -0.34 2.49 3.02
CA ASP A 176 0.95 2.34 3.70
C ASP A 176 0.88 2.79 5.15
N LEU A 177 0.22 3.92 5.42
CA LEU A 177 0.01 4.39 6.78
C LEU A 177 -0.84 3.42 7.62
N VAL A 178 -1.87 2.82 7.02
CA VAL A 178 -2.68 1.82 7.73
C VAL A 178 -1.86 0.58 8.09
N SER A 179 -0.97 0.18 7.19
CA SER A 179 -0.07 -0.94 7.46
C SER A 179 0.95 -0.59 8.55
N ASP A 180 1.56 0.60 8.50
CA ASP A 180 2.56 1.04 9.47
C ASP A 180 2.00 1.32 10.87
N TYR A 181 0.85 1.98 10.95
CA TYR A 181 0.34 2.58 12.18
C TYR A 181 -1.05 2.07 12.61
N GLY A 182 -1.67 1.18 11.83
CA GLY A 182 -3.00 0.63 12.11
C GLY A 182 -4.14 1.43 11.46
N THR A 183 -5.40 1.03 11.72
CA THR A 183 -6.60 1.48 10.98
C THR A 183 -7.01 2.94 11.15
N MET A 184 -6.26 3.75 11.91
CA MET A 184 -6.62 5.14 12.18
C MET A 184 -5.40 6.08 12.20
N PRO A 185 -4.60 6.14 11.12
CA PRO A 185 -3.42 7.01 11.12
C PRO A 185 -3.75 8.48 10.86
N ILE A 186 -4.94 8.77 10.31
CA ILE A 186 -5.30 10.10 9.80
C ILE A 186 -6.54 10.63 10.51
N VAL A 187 -6.49 11.90 10.88
CA VAL A 187 -7.64 12.62 11.43
C VAL A 187 -8.71 12.76 10.35
N HIS A 188 -9.82 12.04 10.50
CA HIS A 188 -10.96 12.19 9.63
C HIS A 188 -11.86 13.33 10.09
N SER A 189 -12.44 14.05 9.12
CA SER A 189 -13.55 14.96 9.43
C SER A 189 -14.72 14.14 9.97
N ALA A 190 -15.29 14.54 11.11
CA ALA A 190 -16.51 13.92 11.63
C ALA A 190 -17.76 14.22 10.77
N TYR A 191 -17.59 14.91 9.63
CA TYR A 191 -18.69 15.52 8.86
C TYR A 191 -18.59 15.31 7.36
N VAL A 192 -17.37 15.23 6.83
CA VAL A 192 -17.13 14.76 5.46
C VAL A 192 -16.77 13.29 5.56
N ALA A 193 -17.72 12.44 5.16
CA ALA A 193 -17.47 11.02 5.11
C ALA A 193 -16.35 10.73 4.09
N PRO A 194 -15.37 9.87 4.43
CA PRO A 194 -14.38 9.44 3.46
C PRO A 194 -15.08 8.73 2.28
N SER A 195 -14.66 9.08 1.07
CA SER A 195 -15.11 8.41 -0.15
C SER A 195 -14.09 7.36 -0.55
N TYR A 196 -14.56 6.15 -0.76
CA TYR A 196 -13.74 5.02 -1.23
C TYR A 196 -14.03 4.73 -2.70
N PRO A 197 -13.07 4.15 -3.45
CA PRO A 197 -13.37 3.61 -4.77
C PRO A 197 -14.45 2.53 -4.67
N LYS A 198 -15.21 2.36 -5.75
CA LYS A 198 -16.18 1.27 -5.86
C LYS A 198 -15.41 -0.07 -5.78
N PRO A 199 -15.80 -0.99 -4.89
CA PRO A 199 -15.20 -2.32 -4.83
C PRO A 199 -15.28 -3.03 -6.19
N SER A 200 -14.17 -3.66 -6.58
CA SER A 200 -14.00 -4.36 -7.85
C SER A 200 -13.31 -5.71 -7.64
N LEU A 201 -13.71 -6.70 -8.44
CA LEU A 201 -13.05 -7.99 -8.55
C LEU A 201 -12.03 -8.02 -9.71
N PHE A 202 -11.77 -6.91 -10.41
CA PHE A 202 -10.78 -6.82 -11.49
C PHE A 202 -10.93 -7.91 -12.57
N ASN A 203 -12.16 -8.28 -12.94
CA ASN A 203 -12.47 -9.35 -13.90
C ASN A 203 -11.98 -10.76 -13.48
N VAL A 204 -11.85 -11.04 -12.17
CA VAL A 204 -11.79 -12.41 -11.63
C VAL A 204 -13.11 -12.79 -10.96
N ASP A 205 -13.33 -14.09 -10.75
CA ASP A 205 -14.58 -14.58 -10.15
C ASP A 205 -14.64 -14.37 -8.63
N SER A 206 -13.48 -14.38 -7.97
CA SER A 206 -13.34 -14.15 -6.54
C SER A 206 -11.93 -13.72 -6.17
N ILE A 207 -11.81 -12.88 -5.15
CA ILE A 207 -10.55 -12.53 -4.49
C ILE A 207 -10.65 -13.01 -3.05
N TYR A 208 -9.73 -13.87 -2.61
CA TYR A 208 -9.69 -14.40 -1.26
C TYR A 208 -8.62 -13.70 -0.43
N LEU A 209 -8.95 -13.38 0.82
CA LEU A 209 -7.99 -12.97 1.84
C LEU A 209 -7.91 -14.06 2.91
N ILE A 210 -6.79 -14.77 2.97
CA ILE A 210 -6.51 -15.80 3.98
C ILE A 210 -6.11 -15.10 5.28
N ASN A 211 -6.81 -15.40 6.36
CA ASN A 211 -6.53 -14.85 7.68
C ASN A 211 -6.87 -15.86 8.78
N LEU A 212 -6.00 -15.97 9.78
CA LEU A 212 -6.29 -16.72 11.01
C LEU A 212 -7.30 -15.95 11.86
N GLU A 213 -8.32 -16.63 12.37
CA GLU A 213 -9.41 -16.00 13.13
C GLU A 213 -8.90 -15.25 14.39
N ARG A 214 -7.82 -15.74 15.00
CA ARG A 214 -7.14 -15.08 16.14
C ARG A 214 -6.35 -13.82 15.75
N ARG A 215 -6.03 -13.61 14.47
CA ARG A 215 -5.27 -12.44 13.96
C ARG A 215 -6.21 -11.31 13.55
N GLN A 216 -7.00 -10.82 14.50
CA GLN A 216 -8.00 -9.77 14.27
C GLN A 216 -7.37 -8.44 13.84
N GLU A 217 -6.19 -8.10 14.34
CA GLU A 217 -5.50 -6.86 13.98
C GLU A 217 -5.08 -6.85 12.50
N ARG A 218 -4.43 -7.92 12.01
CA ARG A 218 -4.07 -8.09 10.60
C ARG A 218 -5.31 -8.02 9.70
N ARG A 219 -6.38 -8.71 10.11
CA ARG A 219 -7.67 -8.67 9.43
C ARG A 219 -8.22 -7.24 9.32
N GLN A 220 -8.19 -6.48 10.41
CA GLN A 220 -8.71 -5.10 10.43
C GLN A 220 -7.88 -4.18 9.52
N LYS A 221 -6.54 -4.27 9.59
CA LYS A 221 -5.65 -3.52 8.69
C LYS A 221 -5.93 -3.85 7.22
N MET A 222 -5.91 -5.13 6.86
CA MET A 222 -6.13 -5.57 5.49
C MET A 222 -7.52 -5.24 4.96
N SER A 223 -8.55 -5.28 5.83
CA SER A 223 -9.90 -4.86 5.46
C SER A 223 -9.96 -3.38 5.09
N GLU A 224 -9.32 -2.51 5.87
CA GLU A 224 -9.27 -1.07 5.54
C GLU A 224 -8.38 -0.81 4.31
N ILE A 225 -7.26 -1.51 4.16
CA ILE A 225 -6.41 -1.43 2.95
C ILE A 225 -7.21 -1.81 1.71
N PHE A 226 -7.90 -2.95 1.70
CA PHE A 226 -8.68 -3.40 0.55
C PHE A 226 -9.80 -2.40 0.21
N LYS A 227 -10.43 -1.82 1.23
CA LYS A 227 -11.44 -0.76 1.06
C LYS A 227 -10.85 0.53 0.46
N ILE A 228 -9.68 0.98 0.93
CA ILE A 228 -8.93 2.13 0.36
C ILE A 228 -8.57 1.88 -1.11
N MET A 229 -8.17 0.64 -1.41
CA MET A 229 -7.74 0.19 -2.73
C MET A 229 -8.91 -0.15 -3.68
N GLY A 230 -10.13 -0.28 -3.15
CA GLY A 230 -11.32 -0.62 -3.95
C GLY A 230 -11.35 -2.08 -4.38
N ILE A 231 -10.78 -2.96 -3.57
CA ILE A 231 -10.73 -4.40 -3.81
C ILE A 231 -11.93 -5.04 -3.13
N ASP A 232 -12.81 -5.66 -3.92
CA ASP A 232 -13.84 -6.54 -3.38
C ASP A 232 -13.23 -7.91 -3.07
N TYR A 233 -13.59 -8.50 -1.93
CA TYR A 233 -12.94 -9.72 -1.47
C TYR A 233 -13.82 -10.56 -0.55
N LYS A 234 -13.46 -11.84 -0.46
CA LYS A 234 -13.99 -12.79 0.48
C LYS A 234 -12.94 -13.11 1.53
N LEU A 235 -13.26 -12.87 2.80
CA LEU A 235 -12.46 -13.36 3.90
C LEU A 235 -12.50 -14.90 3.92
N TRP A 236 -11.32 -15.52 3.98
CA TRP A 236 -11.15 -16.95 4.05
C TRP A 236 -10.51 -17.33 5.39
N ARG A 237 -11.20 -18.16 6.17
CA ARG A 237 -10.71 -18.63 7.46
C ARG A 237 -9.53 -19.57 7.23
N ALA A 238 -8.33 -19.12 7.57
CA ALA A 238 -7.14 -19.94 7.57
C ALA A 238 -7.27 -21.08 8.59
N THR A 239 -6.70 -22.22 8.26
CA THR A 239 -6.54 -23.37 9.14
C THR A 239 -5.47 -23.05 10.18
N ASP A 240 -5.81 -23.05 11.47
CA ASP A 240 -4.84 -22.81 12.53
C ASP A 240 -4.02 -24.08 12.80
N GLY A 241 -2.70 -24.00 12.57
CA GLY A 241 -1.77 -25.10 12.83
C GLY A 241 -1.82 -25.62 14.27
N ASN A 242 -2.22 -24.79 15.24
CA ASN A 242 -2.34 -25.20 16.64
C ASN A 242 -3.63 -25.99 16.94
N LEU A 243 -4.59 -26.02 16.01
CA LEU A 243 -5.91 -26.62 16.19
C LEU A 243 -6.25 -27.64 15.09
N LEU A 244 -5.22 -28.22 14.44
CA LEU A 244 -5.37 -29.13 13.29
C LEU A 244 -6.32 -30.30 13.54
N GLU A 245 -6.38 -30.84 14.77
CA GLU A 245 -7.26 -31.97 15.10
C GLU A 245 -8.74 -31.70 14.79
N ASN A 246 -9.16 -30.43 14.75
CA ASN A 246 -10.54 -30.02 14.48
C ASN A 246 -10.74 -29.52 13.03
N GLU A 247 -9.71 -29.60 12.19
CA GLU A 247 -9.71 -28.98 10.87
C GLU A 247 -9.99 -30.01 9.77
N GLU A 248 -10.72 -29.54 8.76
CA GLU A 248 -11.04 -30.33 7.58
C GLU A 248 -9.76 -30.81 6.87
N PHE A 249 -9.74 -32.07 6.44
CA PHE A 249 -8.61 -32.74 5.80
C PHE A 249 -7.38 -33.00 6.68
N ALA A 250 -7.36 -32.61 7.96
CA ALA A 250 -6.19 -32.83 8.82
C ALA A 250 -5.85 -34.32 8.98
N ALA A 251 -6.86 -35.19 9.00
CA ALA A 251 -6.68 -36.65 9.07
C ALA A 251 -6.08 -37.26 7.78
N ASP A 252 -6.19 -36.55 6.65
CA ASP A 252 -5.66 -37.00 5.35
C ASP A 252 -4.19 -36.58 5.14
N VAL A 253 -3.64 -35.77 6.06
CA VAL A 253 -2.28 -35.24 5.96
C VAL A 253 -1.25 -36.30 6.33
N VAL A 254 -0.42 -36.66 5.36
CA VAL A 254 0.79 -37.45 5.55
C VAL A 254 1.95 -36.63 5.02
N LEU A 255 2.94 -36.36 5.88
CA LEU A 255 4.13 -35.61 5.48
C LEU A 255 4.99 -36.44 4.52
N LEU A 256 5.61 -35.78 3.55
CA LEU A 256 6.58 -36.41 2.66
C LEU A 256 7.73 -37.03 3.49
N PRO A 257 7.96 -38.35 3.42
CA PRO A 257 9.07 -38.97 4.15
C PRO A 257 10.42 -38.37 3.74
N GLY A 258 11.25 -38.02 4.73
CA GLY A 258 12.56 -37.40 4.48
C GLY A 258 12.51 -35.93 4.05
N TYR A 259 11.35 -35.27 4.11
CA TYR A 259 11.31 -33.82 3.99
C TYR A 259 12.05 -33.16 5.17
N GLU A 260 12.96 -32.25 4.83
CA GLU A 260 13.64 -31.36 5.75
C GLU A 260 13.65 -29.95 5.15
N ASP A 261 13.25 -28.97 5.96
CA ASP A 261 13.36 -27.55 5.65
C ASP A 261 14.76 -27.22 5.08
N PRO A 262 14.86 -26.60 3.89
CA PRO A 262 16.16 -26.38 3.24
C PRO A 262 17.14 -25.54 4.05
N TYR A 263 16.65 -24.63 4.88
CA TYR A 263 17.44 -23.65 5.63
C TYR A 263 17.82 -24.15 7.04
N TYR A 264 16.85 -24.72 7.76
CA TYR A 264 16.97 -25.11 9.16
C TYR A 264 17.12 -26.62 9.38
N LYS A 265 17.02 -27.43 8.31
CA LYS A 265 17.16 -28.90 8.36
C LYS A 265 16.24 -29.55 9.41
N ARG A 266 14.97 -29.11 9.42
CA ARG A 266 13.94 -29.57 10.36
C ARG A 266 12.72 -30.15 9.65
N PRO A 267 11.94 -31.03 10.30
CA PRO A 267 10.62 -31.41 9.80
C PRO A 267 9.67 -30.21 9.65
N MET A 268 8.60 -30.43 8.91
CA MET A 268 7.52 -29.47 8.71
C MET A 268 6.90 -29.05 10.06
N LYS A 269 6.49 -27.79 10.15
CA LYS A 269 5.80 -27.21 11.29
C LYS A 269 4.28 -27.30 11.12
N THR A 270 3.58 -27.35 12.24
CA THR A 270 2.11 -27.35 12.30
C THR A 270 1.49 -26.14 11.61
N GLY A 271 2.10 -24.95 11.76
CA GLY A 271 1.69 -23.75 11.03
C GLY A 271 1.88 -23.85 9.52
N GLU A 272 2.93 -24.51 9.05
CA GLU A 272 3.16 -24.78 7.63
C GLU A 272 2.06 -25.72 7.07
N ILE A 273 1.59 -26.70 7.86
CA ILE A 273 0.44 -27.55 7.50
C ILE A 273 -0.85 -26.72 7.42
N GLY A 274 -1.10 -25.85 8.41
CA GLY A 274 -2.25 -24.95 8.41
C GLY A 274 -2.26 -24.02 7.20
N CYS A 275 -1.11 -23.46 6.84
CA CYS A 275 -0.95 -22.66 5.62
C CYS A 275 -1.32 -23.48 4.37
N PHE A 276 -0.74 -24.68 4.21
CA PHE A 276 -1.05 -25.56 3.08
C PHE A 276 -2.54 -25.86 2.96
N LEU A 277 -3.17 -26.29 4.06
CA LEU A 277 -4.59 -26.64 4.09
C LEU A 277 -5.49 -25.44 3.77
N SER A 278 -5.09 -24.23 4.18
CA SER A 278 -5.81 -23.00 3.85
C SER A 278 -5.89 -22.77 2.34
N HIS A 279 -4.76 -22.93 1.63
CA HIS A 279 -4.70 -22.83 0.18
C HIS A 279 -5.39 -24.01 -0.52
N TYR A 280 -5.18 -25.24 -0.04
CA TYR A 280 -5.81 -26.44 -0.60
C TYR A 280 -7.34 -26.33 -0.61
N ARG A 281 -7.94 -25.82 0.48
CA ARG A 281 -9.40 -25.61 0.56
C ARG A 281 -9.88 -24.53 -0.43
N ILE A 282 -9.06 -23.53 -0.76
CA ILE A 282 -9.38 -22.59 -1.85
C ILE A 282 -9.32 -23.29 -3.21
N TRP A 283 -8.30 -24.13 -3.47
CA TRP A 283 -8.23 -24.88 -4.73
C TRP A 283 -9.45 -25.77 -4.92
N ARG A 284 -9.92 -26.42 -3.86
CA ARG A 284 -11.20 -27.14 -3.84
C ARG A 284 -12.38 -26.23 -4.14
N ASP A 285 -12.50 -25.08 -3.48
CA ASP A 285 -13.59 -24.11 -3.71
C ASP A 285 -13.64 -23.62 -5.18
N VAL A 286 -12.47 -23.39 -5.80
CA VAL A 286 -12.35 -23.02 -7.23
C VAL A 286 -12.90 -24.12 -8.13
N ILE A 287 -12.58 -25.38 -7.84
CA ILE A 287 -13.06 -26.54 -8.60
C ILE A 287 -14.58 -26.70 -8.39
N ASP A 288 -15.02 -26.75 -7.14
CA ASP A 288 -16.40 -27.06 -6.76
C ASP A 288 -17.38 -25.99 -7.27
N LYS A 289 -16.98 -24.72 -7.28
CA LYS A 289 -17.79 -23.61 -7.82
C LYS A 289 -17.59 -23.36 -9.31
N SER A 290 -16.67 -24.09 -9.92
CA SER A 290 -16.30 -23.91 -11.32
C SER A 290 -15.85 -22.49 -11.69
N PHE A 291 -15.11 -21.82 -10.79
CA PHE A 291 -14.53 -20.51 -11.11
C PHE A 291 -13.49 -20.62 -12.21
N LYS A 292 -13.50 -19.69 -13.16
CA LYS A 292 -12.53 -19.59 -14.26
C LYS A 292 -11.17 -19.15 -13.73
N ARG A 293 -11.15 -18.11 -12.90
CA ARG A 293 -9.93 -17.59 -12.27
C ARG A 293 -10.24 -16.86 -10.97
N VAL A 294 -9.31 -16.94 -10.03
CA VAL A 294 -9.40 -16.26 -8.73
C VAL A 294 -8.07 -15.61 -8.38
N ILE A 295 -8.10 -14.71 -7.39
CA ILE A 295 -6.90 -14.19 -6.73
C ILE A 295 -6.91 -14.66 -5.27
N VAL A 296 -5.74 -15.02 -4.76
CA VAL A 296 -5.53 -15.38 -3.36
C VAL A 296 -4.49 -14.43 -2.79
N PHE A 297 -4.77 -13.84 -1.63
CA PHE A 297 -3.89 -13.00 -0.85
C PHE A 297 -3.78 -13.53 0.59
N GLU A 298 -2.60 -13.41 1.19
CA GLU A 298 -2.35 -13.55 2.62
C GLU A 298 -2.62 -12.22 3.37
N ASP A 299 -2.62 -12.24 4.71
CA ASP A 299 -3.01 -11.09 5.54
C ASP A 299 -1.87 -10.17 5.99
N ASP A 300 -0.63 -10.47 5.61
CA ASP A 300 0.59 -9.76 6.00
C ASP A 300 1.35 -9.22 4.79
N LEU A 301 0.63 -8.51 3.92
CA LEU A 301 1.16 -7.89 2.72
C LEU A 301 0.87 -6.38 2.62
N ARG A 302 1.61 -5.72 1.73
CA ARG A 302 1.41 -4.34 1.28
C ARG A 302 1.30 -4.29 -0.23
N PHE A 303 0.53 -3.35 -0.75
CA PHE A 303 0.47 -3.07 -2.19
C PHE A 303 1.53 -2.05 -2.58
N ILE A 304 2.29 -2.33 -3.63
CA ILE A 304 3.21 -1.33 -4.19
C ILE A 304 2.44 -0.27 -4.99
N LEU A 305 3.08 0.87 -5.24
CA LEU A 305 2.49 1.90 -6.09
C LEU A 305 2.07 1.32 -7.46
N ASN A 306 0.88 1.71 -7.94
CA ASN A 306 0.30 1.29 -9.23
C ASN A 306 -0.17 -0.18 -9.33
N SER A 307 -0.16 -0.94 -8.23
CA SER A 307 -0.58 -2.36 -8.17
C SER A 307 -1.91 -2.69 -8.86
N THR A 308 -2.97 -1.91 -8.61
CA THR A 308 -4.31 -2.17 -9.15
C THR A 308 -4.38 -2.00 -10.67
N ASN A 309 -3.63 -1.04 -11.20
CA ASN A 309 -3.54 -0.84 -12.65
C ASN A 309 -2.74 -1.97 -13.26
N MET A 310 -1.57 -2.29 -12.71
CA MET A 310 -0.77 -3.43 -13.20
C MET A 310 -1.55 -4.75 -13.18
N LEU A 311 -2.36 -5.00 -12.15
CA LEU A 311 -3.25 -6.16 -12.10
C LEU A 311 -4.30 -6.15 -13.21
N THR A 312 -4.93 -5.00 -13.46
CA THR A 312 -5.91 -4.84 -14.55
C THR A 312 -5.25 -5.10 -15.90
N GLU A 313 -4.08 -4.50 -16.13
CA GLU A 313 -3.30 -4.64 -17.36
C GLU A 313 -2.84 -6.09 -17.60
N LEU A 314 -2.39 -6.77 -16.54
CA LEU A 314 -2.04 -8.19 -16.57
C LEU A 314 -3.24 -9.04 -17.04
N ILE A 315 -4.41 -8.82 -16.45
CA ILE A 315 -5.62 -9.60 -16.78
C ILE A 315 -6.07 -9.34 -18.22
N GLU A 316 -6.06 -8.07 -18.66
CA GLU A 316 -6.34 -7.69 -20.04
C GLU A 316 -5.40 -8.38 -21.03
N ASP A 317 -4.09 -8.40 -20.75
CA ASP A 317 -3.09 -9.00 -21.64
C ASP A 317 -3.25 -10.53 -21.72
N LEU A 318 -3.52 -11.18 -20.59
CA LEU A 318 -3.80 -12.62 -20.55
C LEU A 318 -5.07 -12.98 -21.34
N ASP A 319 -6.10 -12.14 -21.27
CA ASP A 319 -7.34 -12.35 -22.03
C ASP A 319 -7.16 -12.08 -23.53
N HIS A 320 -6.44 -11.01 -23.89
CA HIS A 320 -6.19 -10.64 -25.27
C HIS A 320 -5.31 -11.66 -26.00
N THR A 321 -4.24 -12.13 -25.35
CA THR A 321 -3.30 -13.08 -25.96
C THR A 321 -3.80 -14.53 -25.92
N ALA A 322 -4.78 -14.83 -25.06
CA ALA A 322 -5.22 -16.18 -24.76
C ALA A 322 -4.06 -17.13 -24.39
N LEU A 323 -3.01 -16.59 -23.76
CA LEU A 323 -1.86 -17.36 -23.30
C LEU A 323 -2.35 -18.43 -22.30
N PRO A 324 -1.99 -19.71 -22.46
CA PRO A 324 -2.27 -20.71 -21.44
C PRO A 324 -1.52 -20.39 -20.15
N TRP A 325 -2.23 -20.34 -19.02
CA TRP A 325 -1.65 -20.16 -17.70
C TRP A 325 -2.48 -20.87 -16.63
N ASP A 326 -1.81 -21.29 -15.57
CA ASP A 326 -2.43 -21.92 -14.41
C ASP A 326 -2.26 -21.11 -13.14
N LEU A 327 -1.08 -20.52 -12.95
CA LEU A 327 -0.75 -19.71 -11.77
C LEU A 327 0.06 -18.49 -12.17
N VAL A 328 -0.26 -17.32 -11.60
CA VAL A 328 0.57 -16.12 -11.74
C VAL A 328 0.86 -15.54 -10.36
N TYR A 329 2.13 -15.53 -9.94
CA TYR A 329 2.51 -14.90 -8.68
C TYR A 329 2.30 -13.38 -8.76
N LEU A 330 1.67 -12.82 -7.72
CA LEU A 330 1.45 -11.39 -7.52
C LEU A 330 2.41 -10.82 -6.47
N GLY A 331 2.82 -11.63 -5.50
CA GLY A 331 3.89 -11.34 -4.55
C GLY A 331 4.55 -12.63 -4.07
N ARG A 332 5.88 -12.63 -4.04
CA ARG A 332 6.73 -13.78 -3.71
C ARG A 332 8.16 -13.32 -3.40
N LYS A 333 8.96 -14.23 -2.86
CA LYS A 333 10.43 -14.10 -2.79
C LYS A 333 11.06 -14.88 -3.94
N ARG A 334 11.61 -14.15 -4.91
CA ARG A 334 12.48 -14.74 -5.94
C ARG A 334 13.82 -15.14 -5.33
N LEU A 335 14.30 -16.33 -5.63
CA LEU A 335 15.67 -16.74 -5.28
C LEU A 335 16.66 -16.44 -6.41
N GLU A 336 17.88 -16.02 -6.04
CA GLU A 336 18.89 -15.43 -6.94
C GLU A 336 19.25 -16.31 -8.16
N SER A 337 19.12 -17.63 -8.04
CA SER A 337 19.42 -18.57 -9.14
C SER A 337 18.34 -18.64 -10.23
N ALA A 338 17.15 -18.07 -10.00
CA ALA A 338 16.04 -18.10 -10.95
C ALA A 338 16.30 -17.15 -12.13
N ARG A 339 16.41 -17.69 -13.36
CA ARG A 339 16.39 -16.89 -14.59
C ARG A 339 14.95 -16.67 -15.03
N GLU A 340 14.59 -15.42 -15.24
CA GLU A 340 13.23 -15.01 -15.58
C GLU A 340 13.28 -14.07 -16.78
N ASN A 341 12.38 -14.28 -17.72
CA ASN A 341 12.34 -13.55 -18.97
C ASN A 341 10.95 -12.95 -19.18
N TRP A 342 10.93 -11.74 -19.70
CA TRP A 342 9.70 -11.09 -20.13
C TRP A 342 8.92 -11.94 -21.14
N VAL A 343 7.61 -12.05 -20.95
CA VAL A 343 6.74 -12.75 -21.89
C VAL A 343 6.30 -11.77 -22.99
N PRO A 344 6.61 -12.04 -24.28
CA PRO A 344 6.22 -11.15 -25.38
C PRO A 344 4.71 -10.92 -25.42
N GLY A 345 4.30 -9.70 -25.80
CA GLY A 345 2.89 -9.33 -25.91
C GLY A 345 2.18 -9.02 -24.58
N HIS A 346 2.93 -8.96 -23.47
CA HIS A 346 2.41 -8.63 -22.14
C HIS A 346 3.17 -7.43 -21.55
N ARG A 347 2.46 -6.60 -20.78
CA ARG A 347 2.99 -5.39 -20.14
C ARG A 347 3.66 -5.62 -18.80
N HIS A 348 3.36 -6.72 -18.11
CA HIS A 348 3.89 -7.00 -16.76
C HIS A 348 4.19 -8.49 -16.52
N LEU A 349 4.17 -9.35 -17.54
CA LEU A 349 4.28 -10.80 -17.34
C LEU A 349 5.71 -11.30 -17.58
N SER A 350 6.21 -12.14 -16.68
CA SER A 350 7.51 -12.80 -16.80
C SER A 350 7.39 -14.31 -16.53
N THR A 351 8.28 -15.11 -17.13
CA THR A 351 8.49 -16.49 -16.68
C THR A 351 8.90 -16.50 -15.22
N VAL A 352 8.61 -17.59 -14.51
CA VAL A 352 8.90 -17.74 -13.08
C VAL A 352 9.87 -18.89 -12.85
N GLY A 353 10.87 -18.67 -11.99
CA GLY A 353 11.74 -19.73 -11.49
C GLY A 353 11.41 -20.12 -10.05
N TYR A 354 12.36 -20.78 -9.38
CA TYR A 354 12.19 -21.16 -7.99
C TYR A 354 11.90 -19.95 -7.08
N SER A 355 10.88 -20.08 -6.25
CA SER A 355 10.26 -18.99 -5.50
C SER A 355 9.83 -19.48 -4.13
N TYR A 356 9.94 -18.62 -3.13
CA TYR A 356 9.34 -18.79 -1.80
C TYR A 356 8.20 -17.78 -1.59
N TRP A 357 7.43 -17.99 -0.52
CA TRP A 357 6.29 -17.18 -0.09
C TRP A 357 5.09 -17.22 -1.05
N THR A 358 3.89 -17.20 -0.46
CA THR A 358 2.61 -17.24 -1.16
C THR A 358 1.75 -15.99 -0.88
N LEU A 359 2.41 -14.85 -0.63
CA LEU A 359 1.78 -13.54 -0.31
C LEU A 359 0.57 -13.24 -1.18
N GLY A 360 0.68 -13.47 -2.49
CA GLY A 360 -0.49 -13.54 -3.34
C GLY A 360 -0.22 -14.11 -4.73
N TYR A 361 -1.26 -14.71 -5.31
CA TYR A 361 -1.23 -15.27 -6.65
C TYR A 361 -2.62 -15.29 -7.31
N MET A 362 -2.64 -15.26 -8.64
CA MET A 362 -3.79 -15.66 -9.45
C MET A 362 -3.76 -17.15 -9.70
N LEU A 363 -4.93 -17.79 -9.71
CA LEU A 363 -5.09 -19.21 -9.99
C LEU A 363 -6.23 -19.43 -10.98
N SER A 364 -5.97 -20.19 -12.04
CA SER A 364 -7.00 -20.61 -12.99
C SER A 364 -7.69 -21.90 -12.52
N GLN A 365 -8.85 -22.20 -13.10
CA GLN A 365 -9.53 -23.47 -12.83
C GLN A 365 -8.66 -24.69 -13.16
N SER A 366 -7.93 -24.66 -14.28
CA SER A 366 -7.06 -25.76 -14.69
C SER A 366 -5.90 -25.91 -13.71
N GLY A 367 -5.35 -24.80 -13.22
CA GLY A 367 -4.33 -24.79 -12.18
C GLY A 367 -4.81 -25.47 -10.91
N ALA A 368 -5.98 -25.07 -10.39
CA ALA A 368 -6.56 -25.68 -9.20
C ALA A 368 -6.75 -27.20 -9.37
N LYS A 369 -7.25 -27.64 -10.53
CA LYS A 369 -7.40 -29.08 -10.85
C LYS A 369 -6.06 -29.82 -10.86
N LYS A 370 -5.03 -29.25 -11.47
CA LYS A 370 -3.67 -29.85 -11.52
C LYS A 370 -3.06 -29.98 -10.12
N LEU A 371 -3.18 -28.96 -9.28
CA LEU A 371 -2.69 -28.98 -7.90
C LEU A 371 -3.41 -30.06 -7.08
N VAL A 372 -4.75 -30.11 -7.13
CA VAL A 372 -5.50 -31.14 -6.37
C VAL A 372 -5.26 -32.56 -6.90
N ARG A 373 -5.16 -32.73 -8.23
CA ARG A 373 -4.89 -34.02 -8.89
C ARG A 373 -3.59 -34.68 -8.41
N ALA A 374 -2.60 -33.89 -8.00
CA ALA A 374 -1.32 -34.41 -7.55
C ALA A 374 -1.41 -35.14 -6.18
N GLU A 375 -2.58 -35.15 -5.55
CA GLU A 375 -2.86 -35.73 -4.23
C GLU A 375 -1.87 -35.24 -3.16
N PRO A 376 -1.73 -33.91 -2.97
CA PRO A 376 -0.67 -33.38 -2.13
C PRO A 376 -0.83 -33.69 -0.63
N LEU A 377 -2.05 -34.04 -0.18
CA LEU A 377 -2.30 -34.31 1.24
C LEU A 377 -1.59 -35.58 1.72
N SER A 378 -1.47 -36.61 0.87
CA SER A 378 -0.82 -37.89 1.22
C SER A 378 0.71 -37.85 1.16
N LYS A 379 1.29 -36.71 0.79
CA LYS A 379 2.73 -36.49 0.60
C LYS A 379 3.08 -35.01 0.73
N MET A 380 2.59 -34.40 1.81
CA MET A 380 2.61 -32.97 2.03
C MET A 380 4.03 -32.45 2.28
N ILE A 381 4.31 -31.31 1.65
CA ILE A 381 5.42 -30.39 1.95
C ILE A 381 4.84 -28.97 2.02
N PRO A 382 5.58 -27.96 2.51
CA PRO A 382 5.09 -26.58 2.53
C PRO A 382 4.61 -26.10 1.15
N VAL A 383 3.59 -25.24 1.16
CA VAL A 383 2.90 -24.81 -0.07
C VAL A 383 3.84 -24.09 -1.03
N ASP A 384 4.78 -23.32 -0.51
CA ASP A 384 5.80 -22.59 -1.24
C ASP A 384 6.92 -23.48 -1.78
N GLU A 385 7.06 -24.73 -1.31
CA GLU A 385 7.88 -25.76 -1.94
C GLU A 385 7.08 -26.57 -2.96
N TYR A 386 5.83 -26.86 -2.64
CA TYR A 386 4.92 -27.63 -3.48
C TYR A 386 4.63 -26.94 -4.81
N LEU A 387 4.31 -25.64 -4.81
CA LEU A 387 4.00 -24.92 -6.04
C LEU A 387 5.18 -24.98 -7.04
N PRO A 388 6.44 -24.64 -6.67
CA PRO A 388 7.59 -24.81 -7.57
C PRO A 388 7.86 -26.22 -8.05
N ILE A 389 7.52 -27.25 -7.27
CA ILE A 389 7.57 -28.63 -7.78
C ILE A 389 6.56 -28.78 -8.92
N MET A 390 5.33 -28.31 -8.76
CA MET A 390 4.27 -28.52 -9.75
C MET A 390 4.51 -27.81 -11.09
N PHE A 391 5.29 -26.73 -11.12
CA PHE A 391 5.77 -26.07 -12.35
C PHE A 391 7.23 -26.42 -12.72
N ASP A 392 7.76 -27.51 -12.14
CA ASP A 392 9.07 -28.14 -12.43
C ASP A 392 10.31 -27.24 -12.26
N GLN A 393 10.24 -26.20 -11.42
CA GLN A 393 11.37 -25.29 -11.15
C GLN A 393 12.03 -25.51 -9.78
N HIS A 394 11.56 -26.48 -8.99
CA HIS A 394 12.15 -26.79 -7.69
C HIS A 394 13.56 -27.44 -7.82
N PRO A 395 14.56 -27.02 -7.02
CA PRO A 395 15.95 -27.51 -7.13
C PRO A 395 16.15 -28.93 -6.59
N ASN A 396 15.36 -29.37 -5.60
CA ASN A 396 15.48 -30.71 -5.04
C ASN A 396 14.80 -31.76 -5.94
N GLY A 397 15.60 -32.59 -6.62
CA GLY A 397 15.11 -33.65 -7.51
C GLY A 397 14.33 -34.75 -6.79
N GLN A 398 14.73 -35.11 -5.56
CA GLN A 398 14.08 -36.19 -4.80
C GLN A 398 12.62 -35.84 -4.46
N TRP A 399 12.36 -34.59 -4.09
CA TRP A 399 11.00 -34.13 -3.82
C TRP A 399 10.17 -34.06 -5.10
N LYS A 400 10.78 -33.67 -6.22
CA LYS A 400 10.10 -33.65 -7.52
C LYS A 400 9.69 -35.03 -8.01
N GLU A 401 10.50 -36.07 -7.75
CA GLU A 401 10.21 -37.46 -8.18
C GLU A 401 8.88 -37.98 -7.61
N VAL A 402 8.49 -37.51 -6.42
CA VAL A 402 7.24 -37.91 -5.76
C VAL A 402 5.99 -37.30 -6.41
N PHE A 403 6.18 -36.26 -7.23
CA PHE A 403 5.15 -35.62 -8.04
C PHE A 403 5.49 -35.78 -9.53
N PRO A 404 5.16 -36.90 -10.18
CA PRO A 404 5.60 -37.17 -11.56
C PRO A 404 4.95 -36.24 -12.60
N GLU A 405 3.69 -35.84 -12.40
CA GLU A 405 2.97 -34.92 -13.28
C GLU A 405 3.17 -33.46 -12.81
N ARG A 406 4.14 -32.76 -13.41
CA ARG A 406 4.53 -31.37 -13.09
C ARG A 406 4.23 -30.44 -14.26
N ASP A 407 2.96 -30.37 -14.65
CA ASP A 407 2.48 -29.68 -15.85
C ASP A 407 1.81 -28.33 -15.55
N LEU A 408 2.02 -27.76 -14.36
CA LEU A 408 1.46 -26.45 -13.98
C LEU A 408 2.18 -25.34 -14.76
N ILE A 409 1.43 -24.54 -15.50
CA ILE A 409 1.97 -23.41 -16.28
C ILE A 409 1.98 -22.17 -15.38
N ALA A 410 3.15 -21.84 -14.82
CA ALA A 410 3.30 -20.73 -13.89
C ALA A 410 4.03 -19.52 -14.50
N TYR A 411 3.61 -18.34 -14.08
CA TYR A 411 4.25 -17.05 -14.38
C TYR A 411 4.33 -16.17 -13.12
N THR A 412 4.91 -14.99 -13.26
CA THR A 412 4.94 -13.95 -12.23
C THR A 412 4.65 -12.60 -12.88
N ILE A 413 3.98 -11.72 -12.15
CA ILE A 413 3.96 -10.31 -12.51
C ILE A 413 5.31 -9.66 -12.15
N TYR A 414 5.78 -8.73 -12.98
CA TYR A 414 6.99 -7.94 -12.75
C TYR A 414 6.76 -6.44 -13.04
N PRO A 415 7.06 -5.55 -12.07
CA PRO A 415 7.39 -5.86 -10.67
C PRO A 415 6.23 -6.57 -9.95
N THR A 416 6.49 -7.25 -8.83
CA THR A 416 5.45 -7.84 -7.98
C THR A 416 4.56 -6.75 -7.41
N ILE A 417 3.24 -6.96 -7.40
CA ILE A 417 2.27 -5.95 -6.95
C ILE A 417 2.06 -5.97 -5.43
N VAL A 418 2.43 -7.06 -4.76
CA VAL A 418 2.41 -7.13 -3.29
C VAL A 418 3.75 -7.58 -2.73
N VAL A 419 4.10 -7.02 -1.58
CA VAL A 419 5.32 -7.30 -0.81
C VAL A 419 4.95 -7.58 0.65
N PRO A 420 5.80 -8.23 1.46
CA PRO A 420 5.51 -8.45 2.87
C PRO A 420 5.24 -7.13 3.61
N GLU A 421 4.36 -7.17 4.62
CA GLU A 421 4.16 -6.04 5.55
C GLU A 421 5.44 -5.73 6.32
N ARG A 422 6.19 -6.79 6.69
CA ARG A 422 7.49 -6.75 7.35
C ARG A 422 8.39 -7.83 6.76
N TYR A 423 9.66 -7.52 6.58
CA TYR A 423 10.67 -8.54 6.25
C TYR A 423 11.18 -9.23 7.53
N THR A 424 11.74 -10.45 7.40
CA THR A 424 12.18 -11.29 8.54
C THR A 424 13.15 -10.61 9.51
N ASN A 425 13.87 -9.58 9.04
CA ASN A 425 14.88 -8.87 9.83
C ASN A 425 14.37 -7.53 10.38
N GLU A 426 13.10 -7.21 10.17
CA GLU A 426 12.49 -5.95 10.61
C GLU A 426 11.85 -6.06 11.98
N TYR A 427 11.89 -4.96 12.73
CA TYR A 427 11.24 -4.87 14.04
C TYR A 427 9.72 -5.09 13.91
N GLY A 428 9.18 -6.01 14.71
CA GLY A 428 7.76 -6.36 14.71
C GLY A 428 7.36 -7.43 13.69
N TYR A 429 8.32 -8.10 13.01
CA TYR A 429 8.04 -9.30 12.23
C TYR A 429 7.49 -10.42 13.12
N ILE A 430 6.39 -11.04 12.68
CA ILE A 430 5.74 -12.16 13.36
C ILE A 430 5.33 -13.16 12.29
N SER A 431 5.60 -14.45 12.48
CA SER A 431 5.28 -15.49 11.50
C SER A 431 4.57 -16.66 12.15
N ASP A 432 3.28 -16.85 11.86
CA ASP A 432 2.51 -17.96 12.43
C ASP A 432 2.92 -19.33 11.88
N THR A 433 3.62 -19.38 10.75
CA THR A 433 4.21 -20.60 10.21
C THR A 433 5.54 -20.90 10.89
N GLU A 434 6.44 -19.92 11.00
CA GLU A 434 7.76 -20.08 11.59
C GLU A 434 7.75 -20.16 13.12
N ASP A 435 6.77 -19.58 13.81
CA ASP A 435 6.70 -19.58 15.29
C ASP A 435 6.00 -20.82 15.88
N SER A 436 5.58 -21.77 15.03
CA SER A 436 4.78 -22.93 15.45
C SER A 436 5.59 -24.19 15.79
N HIS A 437 4.93 -25.21 16.34
CA HIS A 437 5.55 -26.45 16.79
C HIS A 437 5.99 -27.36 15.62
N ILE A 438 7.17 -27.97 15.76
CA ILE A 438 7.69 -28.98 14.82
C ILE A 438 6.88 -30.26 14.94
N VAL A 439 6.51 -30.86 13.80
CA VAL A 439 5.79 -32.14 13.76
C VAL A 439 6.75 -33.28 14.08
N GLN A 440 6.40 -34.12 15.07
CA GLN A 440 7.15 -35.34 15.35
C GLN A 440 6.83 -36.39 14.28
N GLN A 441 7.83 -36.80 13.48
CA GLN A 441 7.67 -37.95 12.60
C GLN A 441 7.56 -39.22 13.46
N SER A 442 6.44 -39.93 13.39
CA SER A 442 6.38 -41.29 13.90
C SER A 442 7.31 -42.15 13.04
N LYS A 443 8.41 -42.64 13.62
CA LYS A 443 9.24 -43.68 12.99
C LYS A 443 8.35 -44.89 12.74
N ALA A 444 8.02 -45.16 11.48
CA ALA A 444 7.60 -46.49 11.10
C ALA A 444 8.87 -47.35 11.09
N ASP A 445 9.09 -48.10 12.18
CA ASP A 445 10.11 -49.14 12.24
C ASP A 445 9.73 -50.23 11.22
N PHE A 446 10.38 -50.21 10.06
CA PHE A 446 10.44 -51.38 9.20
C PHE A 446 11.58 -52.26 9.72
N ASP A 447 11.25 -53.14 10.67
CA ASP A 447 12.07 -54.28 11.04
C ASP A 447 12.19 -55.21 9.82
N VAL A 448 13.26 -55.03 9.04
CA VAL A 448 13.75 -56.08 8.15
C VAL A 448 14.51 -57.07 9.04
N LYS A 449 13.81 -58.15 9.40
CA LYS A 449 14.46 -59.35 9.92
C LYS A 449 15.28 -59.99 8.79
N ASP A 450 16.57 -59.71 8.76
CA ASP A 450 17.54 -60.57 8.09
C ASP A 450 17.97 -61.67 9.08
N GLU A 451 17.37 -62.85 8.94
CA GLU A 451 17.97 -64.11 9.40
C GLU A 451 18.79 -64.71 8.24
N LEU A 452 20.10 -64.85 8.50
CA LEU A 452 21.15 -65.68 7.89
C LEU A 452 20.92 -66.36 6.52
#